data_AF-A0A523XW60-F1
#
_entry.id   AF-A0A523XW60-F1
#
_cell.length_a   1.000
_cell.length_b   1.000
_cell.length_c   1.000
_cell.angle_alpha   90.00
_cell.angle_beta   90.00
_cell.angle_gamma   90.00
#
_symmetry.space_group_name_H-M   'P 1'
#
loop_
_entity.id
_entity.type
_entity.pdbx_description
1 polymer ?
#
loop_
_entity_poly.entity_id
_entity_poly.type
_entity_poly.pdbx_seq_one_letter_code
_entity_poly.pdbx_strand_id
1 'polypeptide(L)'
;MTRIRIKGLVSLMNHAREQLANGIPASEVHAFKQMVLDATAFVEESCRQRRASLGDLPAPSRRAYEYLKSIELDQLPVLEGREAKAVSSIRISNIVASCRLIQREFAELARADAAVTGDDEDLEMGLVALHQRVGGLASLVDDICEDVGANPNSLPDPTRRAYQWLKFLSEQGNFQQHFRTLTRAYHGLGDGRIELYNIAGLYRSRIRKGIRRLVISEGFVGAPLPVIEALMYAAVAKQGGAHKVRIRQYTETEEFRETLLAIEMIGVQLQEKTRGAYYDLEDVFLRVNNRYFKGRMKKPILTWNKTITHGKFGHYVPATGTLMISIALDSRDVPSYVIDHVMHHELLHRKMGVKIVNSRRIAHTSEFRAEERSFEHYHEAQAFLTKMSRELQ
;
A
#
# COMPACT_ATOMS: atom_id res chain seq x y z
N MET A 1 -1.06 38.67 9.28
CA MET A 1 -0.01 38.36 8.29
C MET A 1 -0.45 37.18 7.45
N THR A 2 -0.53 37.37 6.14
CA THR A 2 -1.03 36.38 5.16
C THR A 2 0.02 35.27 4.99
N ARG A 3 -0.24 34.07 5.54
CA ARG A 3 0.64 32.91 5.39
C ARG A 3 0.79 32.55 3.90
N ILE A 4 2.01 32.53 3.40
CA ILE A 4 2.32 32.13 2.01
C ILE A 4 2.34 30.61 1.93
N ARG A 5 1.52 30.01 1.05
CA ARG A 5 1.52 28.56 0.82
C ARG A 5 2.08 28.25 -0.57
N ILE A 6 3.25 27.65 -0.61
CA ILE A 6 3.87 27.16 -1.86
C ILE A 6 3.47 25.69 -2.01
N LYS A 7 2.51 25.42 -2.91
CA LYS A 7 2.05 24.06 -3.19
C LYS A 7 3.17 23.26 -3.88
N GLY A 8 3.40 22.03 -3.46
CA GLY A 8 4.33 21.10 -4.10
C GLY A 8 5.78 21.14 -3.61
N LEU A 9 6.22 22.17 -2.86
CA LEU A 9 7.62 22.31 -2.42
C LEU A 9 8.11 21.14 -1.54
N VAL A 10 7.26 20.66 -0.62
CA VAL A 10 7.58 19.50 0.23
C VAL A 10 7.69 18.21 -0.60
N SER A 11 6.84 18.07 -1.62
CA SER A 11 6.91 16.94 -2.55
C SER A 11 8.19 16.96 -3.37
N LEU A 12 8.64 18.15 -3.78
CA LEU A 12 9.86 18.36 -4.55
C LEU A 12 11.11 18.10 -3.69
N MET A 13 11.13 18.57 -2.44
CA MET A 13 12.17 18.24 -1.46
C MET A 13 12.27 16.72 -1.25
N ASN A 14 11.14 16.02 -1.09
CA ASN A 14 11.13 14.57 -0.91
C ASN A 14 11.65 13.83 -2.15
N HIS A 15 11.27 14.29 -3.35
CA HIS A 15 11.80 13.76 -4.60
C HIS A 15 13.32 13.99 -4.72
N ALA A 16 13.80 15.15 -4.26
CA ALA A 16 15.22 15.46 -4.31
C ALA A 16 16.06 14.65 -3.32
N ARG A 17 15.58 14.50 -2.07
CA ARG A 17 16.17 13.58 -1.08
C ARG A 17 16.36 12.18 -1.63
N GLU A 18 15.34 11.72 -2.33
CA GLU A 18 15.29 10.37 -2.85
C GLU A 18 16.24 10.15 -4.02
N GLN A 19 16.32 11.09 -4.97
CA GLN A 19 17.31 11.00 -6.05
C GLN A 19 18.75 11.09 -5.52
N LEU A 20 19.01 11.90 -4.49
CA LEU A 20 20.31 11.95 -3.83
C LEU A 20 20.62 10.64 -3.08
N ALA A 21 19.64 10.02 -2.40
CA ALA A 21 19.84 8.75 -1.70
C ALA A 21 20.00 7.55 -2.66
N ASN A 22 19.29 7.56 -3.80
CA ASN A 22 19.31 6.48 -4.79
C ASN A 22 20.42 6.59 -5.83
N GLY A 23 21.05 7.76 -5.92
CA GLY A 23 21.89 8.15 -7.04
C GLY A 23 21.05 8.63 -8.24
N ILE A 24 21.52 9.68 -8.90
CA ILE A 24 20.87 10.32 -10.05
C ILE A 24 21.42 9.67 -11.33
N PRO A 25 20.57 9.14 -12.23
CA PRO A 25 21.02 8.67 -13.54
C PRO A 25 21.74 9.79 -14.29
N ALA A 26 22.86 9.50 -14.95
CA ALA A 26 23.65 10.51 -15.67
C ALA A 26 22.81 11.36 -16.66
N SER A 27 21.81 10.75 -17.29
CA SER A 27 20.85 11.42 -18.19
C SER A 27 19.92 12.42 -17.50
N GLU A 28 19.71 12.29 -16.19
CA GLU A 28 18.77 13.11 -15.40
C GLU A 28 19.47 14.20 -14.57
N VAL A 29 20.80 14.17 -14.46
CA VAL A 29 21.58 15.13 -13.65
C VAL A 29 21.27 16.58 -14.00
N HIS A 30 21.21 16.91 -15.29
CA HIS A 30 20.90 18.28 -15.72
C HIS A 30 19.47 18.69 -15.33
N ALA A 31 18.49 17.82 -15.55
CA ALA A 31 17.10 18.06 -15.19
C ALA A 31 16.93 18.21 -13.66
N PHE A 32 17.64 17.42 -12.88
CA PHE A 32 17.66 17.52 -11.43
C PHE A 32 18.22 18.85 -10.94
N LYS A 33 19.39 19.27 -11.45
CA LYS A 33 19.97 20.57 -11.11
C LYS A 33 19.00 21.71 -11.42
N GLN A 34 18.39 21.67 -12.60
CA GLN A 34 17.43 22.69 -13.02
C GLN A 34 16.18 22.71 -12.12
N MET A 35 15.65 21.55 -11.74
CA MET A 35 14.52 21.43 -10.83
C MET A 35 14.80 22.08 -9.46
N VAL A 36 15.98 21.84 -8.86
CA VAL A 36 16.36 22.41 -7.57
C VAL A 36 16.53 23.94 -7.68
N LEU A 37 17.18 24.41 -8.74
CA LEU A 37 17.37 25.84 -9.01
C LEU A 37 16.02 26.55 -9.23
N ASP A 38 15.14 25.99 -10.05
CA ASP A 38 13.83 26.56 -10.35
C ASP A 38 12.95 26.60 -9.10
N ALA A 39 12.99 25.54 -8.28
CA ALA A 39 12.21 25.49 -7.04
C ALA A 39 12.67 26.53 -6.02
N THR A 40 13.99 26.69 -5.83
CA THR A 40 14.54 27.69 -4.89
C THR A 40 14.31 29.11 -5.39
N ALA A 41 14.52 29.37 -6.69
CA ALA A 41 14.23 30.66 -7.32
C ALA A 41 12.73 31.01 -7.24
N PHE A 42 11.83 30.04 -7.47
CA PHE A 42 10.39 30.25 -7.36
C PHE A 42 9.96 30.67 -5.94
N VAL A 43 10.58 30.08 -4.91
CA VAL A 43 10.31 30.46 -3.51
C VAL A 43 10.78 31.89 -3.24
N GLU A 44 11.99 32.23 -3.66
CA GLU A 44 12.57 33.57 -3.50
C GLU A 44 11.75 34.65 -4.20
N GLU A 45 11.34 34.39 -5.44
CA GLU A 45 10.51 35.30 -6.23
C GLU A 45 9.11 35.43 -5.63
N SER A 46 8.51 34.33 -5.17
CA SER A 46 7.21 34.35 -4.48
C SER A 46 7.25 35.17 -3.19
N CYS A 47 8.33 35.08 -2.42
CA CYS A 47 8.56 35.92 -1.22
C CYS A 47 8.71 37.39 -1.61
N ARG A 48 9.49 37.69 -2.66
CA ARG A 48 9.75 39.05 -3.16
C ARG A 48 8.47 39.74 -3.64
N GLN A 49 7.69 39.08 -4.49
CA GLN A 49 6.43 39.61 -5.02
C GLN A 49 5.41 39.94 -3.93
N ARG A 50 5.43 39.17 -2.84
CA ARG A 50 4.51 39.31 -1.71
C ARG A 50 5.07 40.14 -0.56
N ARG A 51 6.27 40.72 -0.71
CA ARG A 51 7.01 41.48 0.32
C ARG A 51 7.08 40.73 1.65
N ALA A 52 7.33 39.43 1.59
CA ALA A 52 7.43 38.55 2.75
C ALA A 52 8.85 37.99 2.90
N SER A 53 9.20 37.62 4.13
CA SER A 53 10.45 36.94 4.44
C SER A 53 10.30 35.42 4.37
N LEU A 54 11.42 34.70 4.30
CA LEU A 54 11.41 33.23 4.44
C LEU A 54 10.87 32.76 5.80
N GLY A 55 10.93 33.62 6.83
CA GLY A 55 10.34 33.35 8.14
C GLY A 55 8.81 33.31 8.14
N ASP A 56 8.17 33.88 7.12
CA ASP A 56 6.71 33.91 6.96
C ASP A 56 6.15 32.66 6.26
N LEU A 57 7.03 31.76 5.80
CA LEU A 57 6.64 30.47 5.25
C LEU A 57 6.20 29.50 6.36
N PRO A 58 5.18 28.66 6.12
CA PRO A 58 4.88 27.52 6.97
C PRO A 58 6.13 26.67 7.21
N ALA A 59 6.32 26.19 8.44
CA ALA A 59 7.51 25.44 8.84
C ALA A 59 7.89 24.29 7.87
N PRO A 60 6.94 23.49 7.31
CA PRO A 60 7.28 22.46 6.32
C PRO A 60 7.86 23.04 5.02
N SER A 61 7.29 24.14 4.52
CA SER A 61 7.78 24.81 3.30
C SER A 61 9.14 25.46 3.53
N ARG A 62 9.37 26.04 4.71
CA ARG A 62 10.67 26.60 5.07
C ARG A 62 11.75 25.53 5.14
N ARG A 63 11.50 24.42 5.85
CA ARG A 63 12.43 23.26 5.90
C ARG A 63 12.72 22.69 4.52
N ALA A 64 11.70 22.63 3.65
CA ALA A 64 11.85 22.16 2.28
C ALA A 64 12.75 23.08 1.44
N TYR A 65 12.59 24.40 1.56
CA TYR A 65 13.47 25.36 0.92
C TYR A 65 14.92 25.26 1.46
N GLU A 66 15.09 25.23 2.78
CA GLU A 66 16.41 25.13 3.42
C GLU A 66 17.16 23.87 2.97
N TYR A 67 16.47 22.73 2.91
CA TYR A 67 17.03 21.47 2.42
C TYR A 67 17.44 21.57 0.95
N LEU A 68 16.55 22.04 0.06
CA LEU A 68 16.85 22.14 -1.37
C LEU A 68 18.04 23.07 -1.61
N LYS A 69 18.14 24.16 -0.85
CA LYS A 69 19.25 25.11 -0.96
C LYS A 69 20.56 24.61 -0.36
N SER A 70 20.53 23.62 0.53
CA SER A 70 21.73 22.97 1.08
C SER A 70 22.31 21.87 0.18
N ILE A 71 21.67 21.55 -0.95
CA ILE A 71 22.19 20.52 -1.88
C ILE A 71 23.40 21.07 -2.62
N GLU A 72 24.54 20.38 -2.51
CA GLU A 72 25.74 20.68 -3.31
C GLU A 72 25.55 20.18 -4.75
N LEU A 73 25.07 21.06 -5.63
CA LEU A 73 24.75 20.70 -7.03
C LEU A 73 25.96 20.26 -7.86
N ASP A 74 27.18 20.51 -7.40
CA ASP A 74 28.41 20.10 -8.07
C ASP A 74 28.96 18.75 -7.58
N GLN A 75 28.41 18.22 -6.48
CA GLN A 75 28.81 16.94 -5.88
C GLN A 75 27.60 16.00 -5.75
N LEU A 76 26.97 15.71 -6.89
CA LEU A 76 25.82 14.83 -6.94
C LEU A 76 26.24 13.36 -7.02
N PRO A 77 25.54 12.43 -6.34
CA PRO A 77 25.79 11.00 -6.46
C PRO A 77 25.26 10.51 -7.81
N VAL A 78 26.10 10.54 -8.85
CA VAL A 78 25.71 10.11 -10.20
C VAL A 78 25.85 8.59 -10.31
N LEU A 79 24.80 7.93 -10.82
CA LEU A 79 24.87 6.51 -11.14
C LEU A 79 25.69 6.33 -12.43
N GLU A 80 26.95 5.90 -12.27
CA GLU A 80 27.77 5.45 -13.40
C GLU A 80 27.29 4.06 -13.85
N GLY A 81 26.73 3.99 -15.07
CA GLY A 81 26.58 2.74 -15.82
C GLY A 81 25.26 1.97 -15.67
N ARG A 82 24.26 2.37 -16.46
CA ARG A 82 23.53 1.54 -17.45
C ARG A 82 22.34 2.38 -17.93
N GLU A 83 22.35 2.75 -19.21
CA GLU A 83 21.18 3.33 -19.86
C GLU A 83 19.95 2.46 -19.55
N ALA A 84 18.91 3.06 -18.96
CA ALA A 84 17.64 2.41 -18.77
C ALA A 84 17.07 2.08 -20.16
N LYS A 85 17.24 0.84 -20.61
CA LYS A 85 16.53 0.33 -21.79
C LYS A 85 15.03 0.54 -21.53
N ALA A 86 14.39 1.33 -22.38
CA ALA A 86 12.95 1.46 -22.40
C ALA A 86 12.34 0.07 -22.61
N VAL A 87 11.84 -0.54 -21.54
CA VAL A 87 11.16 -1.85 -21.60
C VAL A 87 9.85 -1.63 -22.33
N SER A 88 9.75 -2.16 -23.56
CA SER A 88 8.50 -2.19 -24.31
C SER A 88 7.43 -2.92 -23.50
N SER A 89 6.24 -2.33 -23.35
CA SER A 89 5.13 -2.91 -22.58
C SER A 89 4.84 -4.36 -23.01
N ILE A 90 4.96 -5.31 -22.08
CA ILE A 90 4.66 -6.72 -22.34
C ILE A 90 3.14 -6.91 -22.44
N ARG A 91 2.70 -7.60 -23.49
CA ARG A 91 1.28 -7.95 -23.67
C ARG A 91 1.09 -9.43 -23.38
N ILE A 92 0.63 -9.74 -22.18
CA ILE A 92 0.15 -11.09 -21.85
C ILE A 92 -1.32 -11.19 -22.27
N SER A 93 -1.57 -11.96 -23.32
CA SER A 93 -2.91 -12.23 -23.84
C SER A 93 -3.76 -12.96 -22.80
N ASN A 94 -5.07 -12.74 -22.82
CA ASN A 94 -6.08 -13.52 -22.10
C ASN A 94 -6.14 -13.45 -20.57
N ILE A 95 -5.15 -12.90 -19.84
CA ILE A 95 -5.19 -12.83 -18.36
C ILE A 95 -6.46 -12.12 -17.83
N VAL A 96 -6.83 -10.99 -18.43
CA VAL A 96 -8.05 -10.26 -18.08
C VAL A 96 -9.31 -11.08 -18.39
N ALA A 97 -9.29 -11.90 -19.45
CA ALA A 97 -10.41 -12.77 -19.79
C ALA A 97 -10.51 -13.95 -18.79
N SER A 98 -9.39 -14.57 -18.42
CA SER A 98 -9.32 -15.61 -17.39
C SER A 98 -9.83 -15.12 -16.03
N CYS A 99 -9.47 -13.89 -15.63
CA CYS A 99 -10.02 -13.28 -14.41
C CYS A 99 -11.55 -13.17 -14.46
N ARG A 100 -12.14 -12.86 -15.61
CA ARG A 100 -13.61 -12.78 -15.74
C ARG A 100 -14.27 -14.16 -15.62
N LEU A 101 -13.59 -15.23 -16.01
CA LEU A 101 -14.06 -16.61 -15.85
C LEU A 101 -14.01 -17.01 -14.38
N ILE A 102 -12.87 -16.76 -13.70
CA ILE A 102 -12.72 -16.96 -12.25
C ILE A 102 -13.79 -16.19 -11.48
N GLN A 103 -14.05 -14.93 -11.84
CA GLN A 103 -15.12 -14.12 -11.24
C GLN A 103 -16.54 -14.67 -11.48
N ARG A 104 -16.77 -15.46 -12.54
CA ARG A 104 -18.08 -16.12 -12.75
C ARG A 104 -18.21 -17.31 -11.83
N GLU A 105 -17.17 -18.12 -11.78
CA GLU A 105 -17.14 -19.32 -10.95
C GLU A 105 -17.22 -19.00 -9.46
N PHE A 106 -16.48 -18.00 -8.98
CA PHE A 106 -16.65 -17.49 -7.61
C PHE A 106 -18.10 -17.08 -7.32
N ALA A 107 -18.77 -16.42 -8.27
CA ALA A 107 -20.15 -15.99 -8.10
C ALA A 107 -21.13 -17.17 -8.10
N GLU A 108 -20.88 -18.22 -8.87
CA GLU A 108 -21.68 -19.44 -8.90
C GLU A 108 -21.54 -20.20 -7.57
N LEU A 109 -20.30 -20.47 -7.15
CA LEU A 109 -20.01 -21.15 -5.88
C LEU A 109 -20.55 -20.36 -4.67
N ALA A 110 -20.34 -19.04 -4.63
CA ALA A 110 -20.78 -18.23 -3.49
C ALA A 110 -22.32 -18.11 -3.39
N ARG A 111 -23.03 -18.21 -4.52
CA ARG A 111 -24.50 -18.26 -4.52
C ARG A 111 -25.02 -19.61 -4.08
N ALA A 112 -24.39 -20.70 -4.52
CA ALA A 112 -24.75 -22.05 -4.09
C ALA A 112 -24.58 -22.19 -2.57
N ASP A 113 -23.43 -21.76 -2.05
CA ASP A 113 -23.11 -21.71 -0.61
C ASP A 113 -24.09 -20.82 0.16
N ALA A 114 -24.49 -19.68 -0.40
CA ALA A 114 -25.47 -18.80 0.24
C ALA A 114 -26.92 -19.37 0.26
N ALA A 115 -27.23 -20.37 -0.57
CA ALA A 115 -28.57 -20.92 -0.73
C ALA A 115 -28.83 -22.18 0.12
N VAL A 116 -27.79 -22.86 0.58
CA VAL A 116 -27.86 -24.15 1.29
C VAL A 116 -27.18 -24.04 2.65
N THR A 117 -27.67 -24.78 3.66
CA THR A 117 -27.02 -24.92 4.97
C THR A 117 -26.52 -26.35 5.15
N GLY A 118 -25.21 -26.57 5.10
CA GLY A 118 -24.56 -27.88 5.31
C GLY A 118 -23.16 -27.94 4.71
N ASP A 119 -22.41 -28.98 5.03
CA ASP A 119 -21.15 -29.29 4.36
C ASP A 119 -21.46 -29.89 2.97
N ASP A 120 -20.91 -29.29 1.93
CA ASP A 120 -21.09 -29.70 0.53
C ASP A 120 -19.71 -30.08 -0.04
N GLU A 121 -19.48 -31.39 -0.21
CA GLU A 121 -18.21 -31.93 -0.72
C GLU A 121 -17.90 -31.42 -2.14
N ASP A 122 -18.92 -31.20 -2.97
CA ASP A 122 -18.75 -30.67 -4.33
C ASP A 122 -18.30 -29.20 -4.29
N LEU A 123 -18.81 -28.42 -3.33
CA LEU A 123 -18.37 -27.05 -3.09
C LEU A 123 -16.90 -26.99 -2.67
N GLU A 124 -16.48 -27.83 -1.72
CA GLU A 124 -15.09 -27.88 -1.27
C GLU A 124 -14.13 -28.26 -2.41
N MET A 125 -14.47 -29.30 -3.17
CA MET A 125 -13.70 -29.70 -4.36
C MET A 125 -13.63 -28.58 -5.39
N GLY A 126 -14.75 -27.88 -5.65
CA GLY A 126 -14.80 -26.74 -6.56
C GLY A 126 -13.90 -25.59 -6.12
N LEU A 127 -13.88 -25.28 -4.82
CA LEU A 127 -13.02 -24.23 -4.25
C LEU A 127 -11.54 -24.59 -4.36
N VAL A 128 -11.17 -25.85 -4.10
CA VAL A 128 -9.78 -26.33 -4.25
C VAL A 128 -9.33 -26.21 -5.71
N ALA A 129 -10.15 -26.67 -6.66
CA ALA A 129 -9.83 -26.59 -8.08
C ALA A 129 -9.71 -25.14 -8.56
N LEU A 130 -10.58 -24.25 -8.07
CA LEU A 130 -10.53 -22.82 -8.38
C LEU A 130 -9.26 -22.15 -7.83
N HIS A 131 -8.87 -22.47 -6.60
CA HIS A 131 -7.64 -21.93 -6.00
C HIS A 131 -6.39 -22.38 -6.78
N GLN A 132 -6.33 -23.66 -7.19
CA GLN A 132 -5.22 -24.16 -8.01
C GLN A 132 -5.10 -23.41 -9.34
N ARG A 133 -6.21 -23.13 -10.02
CA ARG A 133 -6.20 -22.35 -11.28
C ARG A 133 -5.79 -20.90 -11.07
N VAL A 134 -6.23 -20.28 -9.97
CA VAL A 134 -5.79 -18.92 -9.59
C VAL A 134 -4.26 -18.89 -9.41
N GLY A 135 -3.72 -19.83 -8.64
CA GLY A 135 -2.27 -19.97 -8.43
C GLY A 135 -1.52 -20.21 -9.75
N GLY A 136 -1.98 -21.14 -10.58
CA GLY A 136 -1.36 -21.43 -11.87
C GLY A 136 -1.32 -20.23 -12.82
N LEU A 137 -2.37 -19.41 -12.86
CA LEU A 137 -2.38 -18.18 -13.67
C LEU A 137 -1.45 -17.10 -13.11
N ALA A 138 -1.32 -17.00 -11.78
CA ALA A 138 -0.38 -16.07 -11.16
C ALA A 138 1.06 -16.47 -11.50
N SER A 139 1.41 -17.76 -11.35
CA SER A 139 2.72 -18.30 -11.72
C SER A 139 3.03 -18.13 -13.21
N LEU A 140 2.06 -18.38 -14.10
CA LEU A 140 2.26 -18.15 -15.53
C LEU A 140 2.67 -16.70 -15.85
N VAL A 141 2.11 -15.72 -15.15
CA VAL A 141 2.49 -14.31 -15.34
C VAL A 141 3.89 -14.04 -14.78
N ASP A 142 4.25 -14.66 -13.64
CA ASP A 142 5.59 -14.58 -13.07
C ASP A 142 6.63 -15.11 -14.07
N ASP A 143 6.42 -16.32 -14.58
CA ASP A 143 7.30 -17.00 -15.54
C ASP A 143 7.49 -16.16 -16.82
N ILE A 144 6.40 -15.64 -17.38
CA ILE A 144 6.47 -14.79 -18.59
C ILE A 144 7.26 -13.50 -18.32
N CYS A 145 7.11 -12.89 -17.13
CA CYS A 145 7.86 -11.68 -16.79
C CYS A 145 9.35 -12.00 -16.61
N GLU A 146 9.68 -13.13 -15.98
CA GLU A 146 11.05 -13.59 -15.78
C GLU A 146 11.75 -13.90 -17.12
N ASP A 147 11.10 -14.65 -18.01
CA ASP A 147 11.63 -15.07 -19.31
C ASP A 147 12.06 -13.89 -20.20
N VAL A 148 11.34 -12.76 -20.10
CA VAL A 148 11.63 -11.55 -20.88
C VAL A 148 12.43 -10.52 -20.08
N GLY A 149 12.93 -10.88 -18.89
CA GLY A 149 13.74 -10.02 -18.04
C GLY A 149 13.03 -8.77 -17.56
N ALA A 150 11.71 -8.86 -17.32
CA ALA A 150 10.88 -7.73 -16.94
C ALA A 150 10.19 -7.93 -15.60
N ASN A 151 9.61 -6.85 -15.11
CA ASN A 151 8.91 -6.80 -13.84
C ASN A 151 7.38 -6.72 -14.09
N PRO A 152 6.52 -7.37 -13.27
CA PRO A 152 5.07 -7.24 -13.37
C PRO A 152 4.54 -5.78 -13.29
N ASN A 153 5.28 -4.85 -12.71
CA ASN A 153 4.97 -3.41 -12.74
C ASN A 153 5.07 -2.79 -14.13
N SER A 154 5.86 -3.37 -15.03
CA SER A 154 5.95 -2.96 -16.44
C SER A 154 4.73 -3.39 -17.26
N LEU A 155 3.82 -4.18 -16.69
CA LEU A 155 2.58 -4.60 -17.35
C LEU A 155 1.61 -3.40 -17.47
N PRO A 156 0.83 -3.32 -18.57
CA PRO A 156 -0.27 -2.37 -18.69
C PRO A 156 -1.25 -2.49 -17.52
N ASP A 157 -1.80 -1.36 -17.05
CA ASP A 157 -2.66 -1.26 -15.87
C ASP A 157 -3.74 -2.35 -15.73
N PRO A 158 -4.53 -2.71 -16.78
CA PRO A 158 -5.55 -3.74 -16.66
C PRO A 158 -4.95 -5.13 -16.39
N THR A 159 -3.83 -5.44 -17.03
CA THR A 159 -3.12 -6.72 -16.86
C THR A 159 -2.39 -6.76 -15.52
N ARG A 160 -1.76 -5.65 -15.11
CA ARG A 160 -1.12 -5.53 -13.80
C ARG A 160 -2.12 -5.74 -12.66
N ARG A 161 -3.28 -5.09 -12.70
CA ARG A 161 -4.33 -5.29 -11.69
C ARG A 161 -4.87 -6.72 -11.66
N ALA A 162 -5.01 -7.33 -12.83
CA ALA A 162 -5.44 -8.73 -12.94
C ALA A 162 -4.42 -9.68 -12.30
N TYR A 163 -3.13 -9.49 -12.60
CA TYR A 163 -2.04 -10.23 -11.98
C TYR A 163 -2.01 -10.03 -10.46
N GLN A 164 -2.04 -8.79 -9.99
CA GLN A 164 -2.03 -8.48 -8.54
C GLN A 164 -3.21 -9.15 -7.81
N TRP A 165 -4.38 -9.17 -8.44
CA TRP A 165 -5.55 -9.85 -7.88
C TRP A 165 -5.36 -11.38 -7.84
N LEU A 166 -4.86 -12.00 -8.93
CA LEU A 166 -4.59 -13.44 -8.97
C LEU A 166 -3.53 -13.85 -7.94
N LYS A 167 -2.41 -13.13 -7.88
CA LYS A 167 -1.31 -13.39 -6.95
C LYS A 167 -1.73 -13.12 -5.49
N PHE A 168 -2.60 -12.15 -5.25
CA PHE A 168 -3.18 -11.96 -3.92
C PHE A 168 -4.02 -13.17 -3.51
N LEU A 169 -4.84 -13.70 -4.43
CA LEU A 169 -5.73 -14.83 -4.19
C LEU A 169 -5.05 -16.21 -4.30
N SER A 170 -3.80 -16.30 -4.73
CA SER A 170 -3.04 -17.57 -4.68
C SER A 170 -2.60 -17.95 -3.27
N GLU A 171 -2.70 -17.01 -2.33
CA GLU A 171 -2.54 -17.26 -0.91
C GLU A 171 -3.87 -17.79 -0.33
N GLN A 172 -3.84 -19.02 0.20
CA GLN A 172 -5.03 -19.73 0.69
C GLN A 172 -5.90 -18.89 1.65
N GLY A 173 -5.27 -18.14 2.57
CA GLY A 173 -6.00 -17.30 3.52
C GLY A 173 -6.73 -16.13 2.87
N ASN A 174 -6.17 -15.54 1.82
CA ASN A 174 -6.81 -14.46 1.06
C ASN A 174 -7.95 -15.01 0.21
N PHE A 175 -7.73 -16.16 -0.44
CA PHE A 175 -8.75 -16.87 -1.22
C PHE A 175 -10.00 -17.17 -0.40
N GLN A 176 -9.82 -17.76 0.79
CA GLN A 176 -10.93 -18.10 1.68
C GLN A 176 -11.69 -16.85 2.17
N GLN A 177 -10.99 -15.76 2.47
CA GLN A 177 -11.64 -14.52 2.87
C GLN A 177 -12.39 -13.85 1.73
N HIS A 178 -11.82 -13.87 0.52
CA HIS A 178 -12.49 -13.40 -0.69
C HIS A 178 -13.82 -14.14 -0.88
N PHE A 179 -13.78 -15.48 -0.86
CA PHE A 179 -14.95 -16.32 -1.01
C PHE A 179 -16.01 -16.03 0.06
N ARG A 180 -15.65 -16.05 1.34
CA ARG A 180 -16.59 -15.78 2.45
C ARG A 180 -17.19 -14.38 2.39
N THR A 181 -16.41 -13.38 1.98
CA THR A 181 -16.90 -12.00 1.82
C THR A 181 -17.92 -11.92 0.69
N LEU A 182 -17.66 -12.65 -0.40
CA LEU A 182 -18.56 -12.74 -1.54
C LEU A 182 -19.86 -13.48 -1.18
N THR A 183 -19.81 -14.62 -0.48
CA THR A 183 -21.01 -15.33 0.02
C THR A 183 -21.88 -14.40 0.88
N ARG A 184 -21.27 -13.68 1.84
CA ARG A 184 -21.98 -12.70 2.68
C ARG A 184 -22.63 -11.60 1.86
N ALA A 185 -21.98 -11.13 0.80
CA ALA A 185 -22.56 -10.12 -0.08
C ALA A 185 -23.75 -10.67 -0.87
N TYR A 186 -23.71 -11.94 -1.30
CA TYR A 186 -24.83 -12.60 -1.97
C TYR A 186 -26.04 -12.86 -1.07
N HIS A 187 -25.85 -13.08 0.24
CA HIS A 187 -26.98 -13.13 1.18
C HIS A 187 -27.74 -11.78 1.27
N GLY A 188 -27.06 -10.65 1.03
CA GLY A 188 -27.62 -9.31 1.23
C GLY A 188 -28.19 -8.62 -0.01
N LEU A 189 -28.03 -9.20 -1.21
CA LEU A 189 -28.50 -8.63 -2.47
C LEU A 189 -29.45 -9.61 -3.16
N GLY A 190 -30.57 -9.12 -3.69
CA GLY A 190 -31.43 -9.89 -4.60
C GLY A 190 -30.77 -10.14 -5.96
N ASP A 191 -31.56 -10.32 -7.02
CA ASP A 191 -31.06 -10.62 -8.37
C ASP A 191 -29.98 -9.62 -8.86
N GLY A 192 -28.73 -10.06 -8.85
CA GLY A 192 -27.57 -9.26 -9.23
C GLY A 192 -26.27 -10.06 -9.22
N ARG A 193 -25.25 -9.54 -9.91
CA ARG A 193 -23.90 -10.09 -9.93
C ARG A 193 -22.99 -9.21 -9.08
N ILE A 194 -22.38 -9.82 -8.08
CA ILE A 194 -21.42 -9.19 -7.17
C ILE A 194 -20.03 -9.76 -7.47
N GLU A 195 -19.02 -8.90 -7.48
CA GLU A 195 -17.63 -9.26 -7.69
C GLU A 195 -16.77 -8.44 -6.71
N LEU A 196 -15.77 -9.08 -6.09
CA LEU A 196 -14.63 -8.37 -5.50
C LEU A 196 -13.49 -8.38 -6.52
N TYR A 197 -12.80 -7.24 -6.68
CA TYR A 197 -11.70 -7.12 -7.64
C TYR A 197 -10.75 -5.95 -7.34
N ASN A 198 -9.51 -6.02 -7.84
CA ASN A 198 -8.56 -4.90 -7.79
C ASN A 198 -9.01 -3.77 -8.75
N ILE A 199 -9.67 -2.75 -8.20
CA ILE A 199 -10.15 -1.56 -8.91
C ILE A 199 -9.63 -0.29 -8.23
N ALA A 200 -9.53 0.81 -8.98
CA ALA A 200 -9.01 2.09 -8.46
C ALA A 200 -9.96 2.80 -7.48
N GLY A 201 -11.27 2.54 -7.59
CA GLY A 201 -12.30 3.14 -6.73
C GLY A 201 -12.79 2.19 -5.64
N LEU A 202 -13.70 2.63 -4.79
CA LEU A 202 -14.24 1.78 -3.71
C LEU A 202 -15.22 0.70 -4.23
N TYR A 203 -16.07 1.09 -5.18
CA TYR A 203 -17.00 0.18 -5.86
C TYR A 203 -17.51 0.82 -7.16
N ARG A 204 -18.08 0.01 -8.05
CA ARG A 204 -18.76 0.42 -9.29
C ARG A 204 -20.03 -0.38 -9.48
N SER A 205 -21.17 0.30 -9.67
CA SER A 205 -22.48 -0.32 -9.94
C SER A 205 -22.93 0.03 -11.36
N ARG A 206 -23.41 -0.96 -12.11
CA ARG A 206 -24.01 -0.79 -13.44
C ARG A 206 -25.20 -1.71 -13.60
N ILE A 207 -26.24 -1.26 -14.29
CA ILE A 207 -27.39 -2.09 -14.65
C ILE A 207 -27.32 -2.36 -16.15
N ARG A 208 -27.44 -3.64 -16.55
CA ARG A 208 -27.56 -4.04 -17.97
C ARG A 208 -28.63 -5.11 -18.11
N LYS A 209 -29.60 -4.88 -19.01
CA LYS A 209 -30.73 -5.80 -19.25
C LYS A 209 -31.45 -6.23 -17.96
N GLY A 210 -31.69 -5.29 -17.05
CA GLY A 210 -32.31 -5.56 -15.74
C GLY A 210 -31.39 -6.16 -14.68
N ILE A 211 -30.23 -6.73 -15.06
CA ILE A 211 -29.28 -7.33 -14.12
C ILE A 211 -28.32 -6.27 -13.60
N ARG A 212 -28.26 -6.12 -12.28
CA ARG A 212 -27.29 -5.25 -11.60
C ARG A 212 -25.95 -5.97 -11.50
N ARG A 213 -24.88 -5.30 -11.92
CA ARG A 213 -23.49 -5.72 -11.66
C ARG A 213 -22.83 -4.74 -10.70
N LEU A 214 -22.40 -5.24 -9.56
CA LEU A 214 -21.65 -4.51 -8.55
C LEU A 214 -20.24 -5.08 -8.47
N VAL A 215 -19.24 -4.23 -8.69
CA VAL A 215 -17.82 -4.57 -8.48
C VAL A 215 -17.32 -3.78 -7.28
N ILE A 216 -16.89 -4.47 -6.24
CA ILE A 216 -16.36 -3.91 -4.99
C ILE A 216 -14.84 -4.01 -5.03
N SER A 217 -14.15 -3.02 -4.47
CA SER A 217 -12.70 -3.10 -4.28
C SER A 217 -12.30 -4.27 -3.39
N GLU A 218 -11.26 -5.00 -3.78
CA GLU A 218 -10.68 -6.09 -3.00
C GLU A 218 -10.22 -5.62 -1.60
N GLY A 219 -9.99 -4.32 -1.38
CA GLY A 219 -9.73 -3.76 -0.06
C GLY A 219 -10.84 -4.03 0.99
N PHE A 220 -12.06 -4.35 0.56
CA PHE A 220 -13.16 -4.73 1.45
C PHE A 220 -13.19 -6.23 1.81
N VAL A 221 -12.20 -7.02 1.39
CA VAL A 221 -12.10 -8.43 1.77
C VAL A 221 -12.05 -8.57 3.29
N GLY A 222 -12.89 -9.45 3.84
CA GLY A 222 -13.01 -9.66 5.27
C GLY A 222 -13.75 -8.55 6.04
N ALA A 223 -14.36 -7.57 5.35
CA ALA A 223 -15.07 -6.48 6.01
C ALA A 223 -16.26 -6.99 6.86
N PRO A 224 -16.60 -6.29 7.97
CA PRO A 224 -17.74 -6.63 8.80
C PRO A 224 -19.06 -6.59 8.02
N LEU A 225 -20.02 -7.45 8.39
CA LEU A 225 -21.34 -7.53 7.74
C LEU A 225 -22.04 -6.16 7.59
N PRO A 226 -22.06 -5.26 8.59
CA PRO A 226 -22.68 -3.94 8.43
C PRO A 226 -22.04 -3.04 7.34
N VAL A 227 -20.77 -3.29 7.00
CA VAL A 227 -20.05 -2.61 5.90
C VAL A 227 -20.42 -3.23 4.56
N ILE A 228 -20.48 -4.56 4.49
CA ILE A 228 -20.93 -5.29 3.30
C ILE A 228 -22.37 -4.91 2.94
N GLU A 229 -23.27 -4.89 3.93
CA GLU A 229 -24.64 -4.40 3.75
C GLU A 229 -24.67 -2.96 3.24
N ALA A 230 -23.84 -2.07 3.81
CA ALA A 230 -23.77 -0.69 3.35
C ALA A 230 -23.31 -0.56 1.88
N LEU A 231 -22.39 -1.42 1.44
CA LEU A 231 -21.99 -1.51 0.02
C LEU A 231 -23.16 -2.00 -0.85
N MET A 232 -23.94 -2.97 -0.37
CA MET A 232 -25.11 -3.49 -1.11
C MET A 232 -26.18 -2.39 -1.27
N TYR A 233 -26.49 -1.68 -0.19
CA TYR A 233 -27.42 -0.55 -0.23
C TYR A 233 -26.92 0.58 -1.14
N ALA A 234 -25.63 0.95 -1.05
CA ALA A 234 -25.04 1.97 -1.91
C ALA A 234 -25.07 1.59 -3.40
N ALA A 235 -25.06 0.30 -3.71
CA ALA A 235 -25.17 -0.19 -5.08
C ALA A 235 -26.59 -0.08 -5.67
N VAL A 236 -27.63 -0.03 -4.82
CA VAL A 236 -29.05 -0.05 -5.19
C VAL A 236 -29.71 1.33 -5.07
N ALA A 237 -29.43 2.08 -3.99
CA ALA A 237 -30.13 3.31 -3.64
C ALA A 237 -29.40 4.59 -4.07
N LYS A 238 -30.15 5.58 -4.60
CA LYS A 238 -29.63 6.93 -4.92
C LYS A 238 -29.38 7.80 -3.69
N GLN A 239 -30.03 7.51 -2.57
CA GLN A 239 -29.94 8.24 -1.29
C GLN A 239 -29.39 7.30 -0.22
N GLY A 240 -28.33 7.70 0.49
CA GLY A 240 -27.63 6.78 1.39
C GLY A 240 -26.50 7.42 2.20
N GLY A 241 -26.76 8.57 2.83
CA GLY A 241 -25.76 9.30 3.62
C GLY A 241 -25.09 8.42 4.69
N ALA A 242 -25.87 7.71 5.50
CA ALA A 242 -25.36 6.85 6.57
C ALA A 242 -24.51 5.67 6.05
N HIS A 243 -24.93 5.02 4.96
CA HIS A 243 -24.15 3.93 4.34
C HIS A 243 -22.84 4.45 3.75
N LYS A 244 -22.84 5.62 3.10
CA LYS A 244 -21.61 6.26 2.60
C LYS A 244 -20.64 6.61 3.72
N VAL A 245 -21.14 7.12 4.85
CA VAL A 245 -20.32 7.40 6.04
C VAL A 245 -19.69 6.11 6.56
N ARG A 246 -20.46 5.03 6.69
CA ARG A 246 -19.94 3.74 7.17
C ARG A 246 -18.88 3.15 6.24
N ILE A 247 -19.10 3.19 4.92
CA ILE A 247 -18.12 2.76 3.92
C ILE A 247 -16.83 3.58 4.10
N ARG A 248 -16.95 4.91 4.19
CA ARG A 248 -15.80 5.80 4.37
C ARG A 248 -15.03 5.52 5.68
N GLN A 249 -15.74 5.36 6.80
CA GLN A 249 -15.12 5.00 8.07
C GLN A 249 -14.33 3.70 7.97
N TYR A 250 -14.86 2.69 7.26
CA TYR A 250 -14.12 1.45 7.05
C TYR A 250 -12.86 1.65 6.18
N THR A 251 -12.93 2.52 5.16
CA THR A 251 -11.74 2.82 4.34
C THR A 251 -10.63 3.56 5.10
N GLU A 252 -10.97 4.13 6.26
CA GLU A 252 -10.04 4.81 7.16
C GLU A 252 -9.42 3.84 8.18
N THR A 253 -9.83 2.57 8.22
CA THR A 253 -9.23 1.58 9.12
C THR A 253 -7.96 0.98 8.56
N GLU A 254 -7.14 0.42 9.45
CA GLU A 254 -5.89 -0.22 9.08
C GLU A 254 -6.12 -1.48 8.25
N GLU A 255 -7.16 -2.27 8.54
CA GLU A 255 -7.45 -3.52 7.83
C GLU A 255 -7.69 -3.30 6.33
N PHE A 256 -8.47 -2.26 5.98
CA PHE A 256 -8.73 -1.90 4.59
C PHE A 256 -7.44 -1.44 3.89
N ARG A 257 -6.68 -0.55 4.55
CA ARG A 257 -5.45 0.02 3.98
C ARG A 257 -4.35 -1.02 3.84
N GLU A 258 -4.18 -1.92 4.79
CA GLU A 258 -3.20 -3.02 4.74
C GLU A 258 -3.48 -3.95 3.58
N THR A 259 -4.76 -4.26 3.34
CA THR A 259 -5.15 -5.11 2.21
C THR A 259 -4.84 -4.43 0.87
N LEU A 260 -5.23 -3.16 0.71
CA LEU A 260 -4.92 -2.44 -0.53
C LEU A 260 -3.42 -2.32 -0.77
N LEU A 261 -2.65 -1.96 0.27
CA LEU A 261 -1.19 -1.89 0.16
C LEU A 261 -0.59 -3.25 -0.18
N ALA A 262 -1.02 -4.33 0.47
CA ALA A 262 -0.54 -5.68 0.15
C ALA A 262 -0.76 -6.02 -1.33
N ILE A 263 -1.91 -5.64 -1.90
CA ILE A 263 -2.21 -5.85 -3.32
C ILE A 263 -1.36 -4.94 -4.22
N GLU A 264 -1.21 -3.67 -3.86
CA GLU A 264 -0.42 -2.70 -4.62
C GLU A 264 1.07 -3.07 -4.67
N MET A 265 1.59 -3.67 -3.60
CA MET A 265 2.98 -4.08 -3.46
C MET A 265 3.31 -5.38 -4.21
N ILE A 266 2.32 -6.12 -4.69
CA ILE A 266 2.55 -7.32 -5.50
C ILE A 266 3.25 -6.94 -6.82
N GLY A 267 4.33 -7.67 -7.12
CA GLY A 267 5.16 -7.46 -8.31
C GLY A 267 6.22 -6.37 -8.12
N VAL A 268 6.17 -5.59 -7.04
CA VAL A 268 7.21 -4.59 -6.75
C VAL A 268 8.50 -5.30 -6.33
N GLN A 269 9.53 -5.21 -7.17
CA GLN A 269 10.88 -5.58 -6.79
C GLN A 269 11.49 -4.43 -6.01
N LEU A 270 11.60 -4.61 -4.71
CA LEU A 270 12.29 -3.69 -3.83
C LEU A 270 13.74 -4.13 -3.71
N GLN A 271 14.65 -3.21 -4.01
CA GLN A 271 16.05 -3.39 -3.66
C GLN A 271 16.23 -3.11 -2.16
N GLU A 272 17.04 -3.94 -1.50
CA GLU A 272 17.45 -3.66 -0.12
C GLU A 272 18.21 -2.33 -0.10
N LYS A 273 17.71 -1.38 0.68
CA LYS A 273 18.26 -0.03 0.81
C LYS A 273 18.08 0.42 2.25
N THR A 274 19.05 0.08 3.08
CA THR A 274 18.96 0.29 4.52
C THR A 274 19.43 1.69 4.94
N ARG A 275 20.39 2.27 4.23
CA ARG A 275 20.98 3.58 4.55
C ARG A 275 20.08 4.74 4.11
N GLY A 276 19.60 5.49 5.09
CA GLY A 276 19.09 6.84 4.93
C GLY A 276 20.16 7.89 5.20
N ALA A 277 19.78 9.17 5.18
CA ALA A 277 20.63 10.30 5.52
C ALA A 277 20.94 10.41 7.01
N TYR A 278 20.03 9.94 7.89
CA TYR A 278 20.17 10.03 9.35
C TYR A 278 20.11 8.67 10.04
N TYR A 279 19.38 7.71 9.46
CA TYR A 279 19.23 6.38 10.03
C TYR A 279 19.66 5.28 9.06
N ASP A 280 20.31 4.24 9.58
CA ASP A 280 20.46 2.95 8.89
C ASP A 280 19.43 1.96 9.46
N LEU A 281 18.57 1.43 8.58
CA LEU A 281 17.56 0.45 8.95
C LEU A 281 18.17 -0.85 9.48
N GLU A 282 19.39 -1.19 9.06
CA GLU A 282 20.10 -2.36 9.59
C GLU A 282 20.39 -2.18 11.09
N ASP A 283 20.92 -1.02 11.47
CA ASP A 283 21.23 -0.69 12.87
C ASP A 283 19.96 -0.64 13.72
N VAL A 284 18.88 -0.07 13.16
CA VAL A 284 17.57 -0.06 13.81
C VAL A 284 17.05 -1.48 14.02
N PHE A 285 17.10 -2.32 12.98
CA PHE A 285 16.68 -3.73 13.06
C PHE A 285 17.48 -4.48 14.14
N LEU A 286 18.81 -4.34 14.15
CA LEU A 286 19.66 -5.04 15.12
C LEU A 286 19.34 -4.62 16.56
N ARG A 287 19.18 -3.33 16.84
CA ARG A 287 18.79 -2.84 18.18
C ARG A 287 17.44 -3.38 18.61
N VAL A 288 16.44 -3.29 17.74
CA VAL A 288 15.06 -3.73 18.04
C VAL A 288 14.99 -5.25 18.20
N ASN A 289 15.63 -6.01 17.30
CA ASN A 289 15.69 -7.47 17.35
C ASN A 289 16.33 -7.95 18.65
N ASN A 290 17.47 -7.36 19.04
CA ASN A 290 18.15 -7.72 20.27
C ASN A 290 17.30 -7.42 21.51
N ARG A 291 16.66 -6.24 21.56
CA ARG A 291 15.91 -5.80 22.74
C ARG A 291 14.56 -6.50 22.92
N TYR A 292 13.77 -6.64 21.85
CA TYR A 292 12.38 -7.10 21.93
C TYR A 292 12.18 -8.55 21.44
N PHE A 293 13.11 -9.07 20.63
CA PHE A 293 13.01 -10.40 20.03
C PHE A 293 14.17 -11.32 20.41
N LYS A 294 15.02 -10.93 21.38
CA LYS A 294 16.17 -11.69 21.90
C LYS A 294 17.16 -12.10 20.80
N GLY A 295 17.26 -11.30 19.73
CA GLY A 295 18.12 -11.58 18.57
C GLY A 295 17.62 -12.73 17.67
N ARG A 296 16.42 -13.27 17.90
CA ARG A 296 15.91 -14.45 17.19
C ARG A 296 15.10 -14.12 15.93
N MET A 297 14.79 -12.86 15.68
CA MET A 297 14.07 -12.46 14.47
C MET A 297 14.98 -12.65 13.26
N LYS A 298 14.57 -13.48 12.30
CA LYS A 298 15.25 -13.55 11.00
C LYS A 298 15.10 -12.18 10.31
N LYS A 299 16.18 -11.68 9.70
CA LYS A 299 16.17 -10.36 9.05
C LYS A 299 15.21 -10.33 7.85
N PRO A 300 14.33 -9.33 7.70
CA PRO A 300 13.58 -9.08 6.47
C PRO A 300 14.45 -8.34 5.46
N ILE A 301 14.02 -8.26 4.20
CA ILE A 301 14.61 -7.27 3.29
C ILE A 301 14.22 -5.89 3.83
N LEU A 302 15.19 -5.03 4.14
CA LEU A 302 14.94 -3.71 4.71
C LEU A 302 15.05 -2.64 3.63
N THR A 303 14.05 -1.76 3.52
CA THR A 303 14.09 -0.69 2.52
C THR A 303 13.35 0.56 2.95
N TRP A 304 13.83 1.71 2.52
CA TRP A 304 13.08 2.96 2.64
C TRP A 304 12.01 3.04 1.55
N ASN A 305 10.82 3.54 1.89
CA ASN A 305 9.74 3.73 0.92
C ASN A 305 9.20 5.16 0.87
N LYS A 306 8.73 5.54 -0.34
CA LYS A 306 8.09 6.82 -0.62
C LYS A 306 6.62 6.87 -0.21
N THR A 307 5.97 5.72 -0.01
CA THR A 307 4.51 5.63 0.08
C THR A 307 4.03 6.21 1.39
N ILE A 308 3.85 7.52 1.40
CA ILE A 308 3.06 8.26 2.39
C ILE A 308 1.61 7.85 2.16
N THR A 309 1.19 6.74 2.74
CA THR A 309 -0.23 6.56 3.04
C THR A 309 -0.45 7.23 4.39
N HIS A 310 -1.39 8.17 4.46
CA HIS A 310 -1.65 8.96 5.67
C HIS A 310 -1.71 8.06 6.91
N GLY A 311 -0.83 8.31 7.88
CA GLY A 311 -0.75 7.55 9.13
C GLY A 311 0.09 6.27 9.12
N LYS A 312 0.74 5.91 7.99
CA LYS A 312 1.62 4.74 7.91
C LYS A 312 3.07 5.15 7.77
N PHE A 313 3.88 4.68 8.72
CA PHE A 313 5.31 4.96 8.77
C PHE A 313 6.17 3.71 8.57
N GLY A 314 5.55 2.53 8.55
CA GLY A 314 6.17 1.26 8.20
C GLY A 314 5.17 0.33 7.52
N HIS A 315 5.68 -0.72 6.87
CA HIS A 315 4.87 -1.84 6.39
C HIS A 315 5.72 -3.10 6.18
N TYR A 316 5.31 -4.21 6.78
CA TYR A 316 5.82 -5.54 6.43
C TYR A 316 4.94 -6.20 5.36
N VAL A 317 5.57 -6.64 4.27
CA VAL A 317 4.95 -7.37 3.16
C VAL A 317 5.34 -8.85 3.27
N PRO A 318 4.42 -9.74 3.71
CA PRO A 318 4.73 -11.16 3.86
C PRO A 318 5.16 -11.83 2.56
N ALA A 319 4.50 -11.49 1.45
CA ALA A 319 4.72 -12.11 0.14
C ALA A 319 6.17 -11.99 -0.36
N THR A 320 6.85 -10.89 -0.02
CA THR A 320 8.25 -10.63 -0.41
C THR A 320 9.22 -10.71 0.77
N GLY A 321 8.72 -10.94 1.99
CA GLY A 321 9.51 -10.85 3.21
C GLY A 321 10.18 -9.48 3.43
N THR A 322 9.60 -8.41 2.87
CA THR A 322 10.18 -7.06 2.89
C THR A 322 9.54 -6.20 3.98
N LEU A 323 10.37 -5.52 4.77
CA LEU A 323 9.95 -4.51 5.73
C LEU A 323 10.37 -3.14 5.21
N MET A 324 9.39 -2.29 5.03
CA MET A 324 9.55 -0.95 4.51
C MET A 324 9.35 0.06 5.62
N ILE A 325 10.19 1.09 5.70
CA ILE A 325 9.98 2.25 6.58
C ILE A 325 9.88 3.51 5.71
N SER A 326 8.95 4.39 6.08
CA SER A 326 8.76 5.66 5.38
C SER A 326 9.99 6.55 5.49
N ILE A 327 10.47 7.04 4.34
CA ILE A 327 11.57 8.01 4.29
C ILE A 327 11.27 9.31 5.04
N ALA A 328 9.99 9.58 5.36
CA ALA A 328 9.62 10.70 6.22
C ALA A 328 10.20 10.60 7.64
N LEU A 329 10.55 9.39 8.10
CA LEU A 329 11.21 9.16 9.38
C LEU A 329 12.74 9.37 9.33
N ASP A 330 13.31 9.49 8.13
CA ASP A 330 14.73 9.74 7.94
C ASP A 330 15.04 11.24 8.05
N SER A 331 15.06 11.72 9.29
CA SER A 331 15.28 13.13 9.60
C SER A 331 15.92 13.29 10.98
N ARG A 332 16.78 14.30 11.13
CA ARG A 332 17.38 14.69 12.42
C ARG A 332 16.34 15.00 13.50
N ASP A 333 15.18 15.51 13.09
CA ASP A 333 14.11 15.92 14.00
C ASP A 333 13.27 14.73 14.52
N VAL A 334 13.48 13.53 13.95
CA VAL A 334 12.80 12.31 14.36
C VAL A 334 13.68 11.62 15.40
N PRO A 335 13.21 11.40 16.64
CA PRO A 335 14.00 10.67 17.63
C PRO A 335 14.18 9.19 17.29
N SER A 336 15.29 8.58 17.74
CA SER A 336 15.59 7.17 17.48
C SER A 336 14.52 6.20 18.02
N TYR A 337 13.90 6.52 19.16
CA TYR A 337 12.83 5.69 19.71
C TYR A 337 11.59 5.62 18.80
N VAL A 338 11.38 6.63 17.93
CA VAL A 338 10.23 6.66 17.00
C VAL A 338 10.44 5.67 15.87
N ILE A 339 11.63 5.67 15.25
CA ILE A 339 11.95 4.70 14.20
C ILE A 339 12.05 3.28 14.76
N ASP A 340 12.55 3.12 15.99
CA ASP A 340 12.59 1.83 16.69
C ASP A 340 11.20 1.28 16.95
N HIS A 341 10.25 2.15 17.35
CA HIS A 341 8.86 1.76 17.54
C HIS A 341 8.23 1.27 16.23
N VAL A 342 8.47 1.96 15.12
CA VAL A 342 7.95 1.54 13.81
C VAL A 342 8.56 0.22 13.36
N MET A 343 9.89 0.05 13.46
CA MET A 343 10.54 -1.22 13.18
C MET A 343 9.97 -2.34 14.06
N HIS A 344 9.78 -2.09 15.37
CA HIS A 344 9.20 -3.05 16.30
C HIS A 344 7.78 -3.48 15.87
N HIS A 345 6.92 -2.51 15.52
CA HIS A 345 5.57 -2.77 15.00
C HIS A 345 5.59 -3.68 13.76
N GLU A 346 6.45 -3.38 12.78
CA GLU A 346 6.53 -4.18 11.56
C GLU A 346 7.11 -5.58 11.80
N LEU A 347 8.04 -5.73 12.75
CA LEU A 347 8.53 -7.04 13.15
C LEU A 347 7.49 -7.86 13.93
N LEU A 348 6.55 -7.22 14.64
CA LEU A 348 5.40 -7.91 15.23
C LEU A 348 4.47 -8.46 14.15
N HIS A 349 4.23 -7.71 13.07
CA HIS A 349 3.49 -8.22 11.90
C HIS A 349 4.15 -9.45 11.31
N ARG A 350 5.49 -9.46 11.22
CA ARG A 350 6.24 -10.64 10.81
C ARG A 350 6.10 -11.80 11.79
N LYS A 351 6.18 -11.55 13.11
CA LYS A 351 6.11 -12.58 14.16
C LYS A 351 4.75 -13.27 14.18
N MET A 352 3.67 -12.49 14.10
CA MET A 352 2.31 -12.95 14.39
C MET A 352 1.47 -13.18 13.15
N GLY A 353 1.86 -12.59 12.03
CA GLY A 353 1.08 -12.58 10.81
C GLY A 353 -0.32 -12.02 11.05
N VAL A 354 -1.25 -12.51 10.25
CA VAL A 354 -2.66 -12.12 10.34
C VAL A 354 -3.46 -13.31 10.83
N LYS A 355 -4.28 -13.11 11.87
CA LYS A 355 -5.19 -14.15 12.37
C LYS A 355 -6.59 -13.99 11.77
N ILE A 356 -7.28 -15.11 11.57
CA ILE A 356 -8.69 -15.13 11.17
C ILE A 356 -9.53 -15.40 12.42
N VAL A 357 -10.30 -14.42 12.88
CA VAL A 357 -11.20 -14.55 14.04
C VAL A 357 -12.61 -14.22 13.59
N ASN A 358 -13.58 -15.14 13.79
CA ASN A 358 -14.97 -14.97 13.35
C ASN A 358 -15.09 -14.57 11.86
N SER A 359 -14.23 -15.15 11.01
CA SER A 359 -14.15 -14.84 9.58
C SER A 359 -13.88 -13.35 9.30
N ARG A 360 -13.07 -12.71 10.16
CA ARG A 360 -12.46 -11.40 9.97
C ARG A 360 -10.95 -11.52 10.00
N ARG A 361 -10.31 -10.77 9.11
CA ARG A 361 -8.87 -10.56 9.10
C ARG A 361 -8.50 -9.63 10.26
N ILE A 362 -7.69 -10.08 11.20
CA ILE A 362 -7.21 -9.24 12.29
C ILE A 362 -5.68 -9.35 12.36
N ALA A 363 -4.99 -8.32 11.90
CA ALA A 363 -3.55 -8.18 12.09
C ALA A 363 -3.24 -7.78 13.54
N HIS A 364 -3.90 -6.75 14.05
CA HIS A 364 -3.72 -6.23 15.40
C HIS A 364 -4.64 -6.91 16.43
N THR A 365 -4.36 -8.18 16.72
CA THR A 365 -5.06 -8.93 17.78
C THR A 365 -4.81 -8.34 19.17
N SER A 366 -5.55 -8.79 20.20
CA SER A 366 -5.29 -8.38 21.59
C SER A 366 -3.86 -8.71 22.02
N GLU A 367 -3.34 -9.87 21.60
CA GLU A 367 -1.95 -10.30 21.80
C GLU A 367 -0.96 -9.37 21.09
N PHE A 368 -1.20 -9.03 19.82
CA PHE A 368 -0.39 -8.05 19.09
C PHE A 368 -0.31 -6.74 19.86
N ARG A 369 -1.46 -6.19 20.26
CA ARG A 369 -1.52 -4.91 20.96
C ARG A 369 -0.86 -4.95 22.33
N ALA A 370 -0.86 -6.10 23.00
CA ALA A 370 -0.17 -6.26 24.28
C ALA A 370 1.36 -6.22 24.08
N GLU A 371 1.87 -6.93 23.07
CA GLU A 371 3.29 -6.95 22.72
C GLU A 371 3.74 -5.58 22.18
N GLU A 372 2.93 -4.92 21.36
CA GLU A 372 3.20 -3.57 20.87
C GLU A 372 3.35 -2.57 22.02
N ARG A 373 2.44 -2.62 23.01
CA ARG A 373 2.49 -1.80 24.23
C ARG A 373 3.68 -2.08 25.15
N SER A 374 4.37 -3.21 24.96
CA SER A 374 5.57 -3.53 25.74
C SER A 374 6.80 -2.72 25.30
N PHE A 375 6.70 -1.99 24.18
CA PHE A 375 7.75 -1.09 23.73
C PHE A 375 7.97 0.05 24.74
N GLU A 376 9.22 0.27 25.15
CA GLU A 376 9.58 1.15 26.27
C GLU A 376 9.03 2.58 26.12
N HIS A 377 9.04 3.13 24.91
CA HIS A 377 8.56 4.49 24.60
C HIS A 377 7.26 4.48 23.78
N TYR A 378 6.37 3.53 24.03
CA TYR A 378 5.17 3.31 23.21
C TYR A 378 4.33 4.59 23.09
N HIS A 379 4.02 5.21 24.22
CA HIS A 379 3.15 6.38 24.24
C HIS A 379 3.79 7.60 23.59
N GLU A 380 5.08 7.83 23.81
CA GLU A 380 5.84 8.94 23.23
C GLU A 380 5.99 8.77 21.72
N ALA A 381 6.27 7.56 21.25
CA ALA A 381 6.37 7.25 19.83
C ALA A 381 5.02 7.45 19.13
N GLN A 382 3.93 6.93 19.70
CA GLN A 382 2.59 7.09 19.13
C GLN A 382 2.14 8.56 19.08
N ALA A 383 2.41 9.33 20.14
CA ALA A 383 2.11 10.76 20.16
C ALA A 383 2.89 11.51 19.07
N PHE A 384 4.17 11.20 18.89
CA PHE A 384 5.01 11.78 17.85
C PHE A 384 4.48 11.47 16.45
N LEU A 385 4.22 10.19 16.15
CA LEU A 385 3.71 9.73 14.85
C LEU A 385 2.34 10.33 14.54
N THR A 386 1.46 10.44 15.54
CA THR A 386 0.15 11.09 15.40
C THR A 386 0.29 12.56 15.03
N LYS A 387 1.18 13.29 15.72
CA LYS A 387 1.46 14.70 15.41
C LYS A 387 2.04 14.84 14.00
N MET A 388 3.03 14.01 13.66
CA MET A 388 3.66 14.02 12.34
C MET A 388 2.66 13.74 11.21
N SER A 389 1.77 12.77 11.40
CA SER A 389 0.70 12.45 10.45
C SER A 389 -0.22 13.65 10.17
N ARG A 390 -0.56 14.44 11.21
CA ARG A 390 -1.36 15.67 11.06
C ARG A 390 -0.61 16.79 10.35
N GLU A 391 0.70 16.90 10.54
CA GLU A 391 1.54 17.93 9.88
C GLU A 391 1.80 17.63 8.39
N LEU A 392 1.68 16.36 8.00
CA LEU A 392 1.81 15.90 6.61
C LEU A 392 0.50 16.00 5.80
N GLN A 393 -0.63 16.36 6.44
CA GLN A 393 -1.92 16.68 5.81
C GLN A 393 -2.00 18.16 5.41
#